data_AF-F4GIQ5-F1
#
_entry.id   AF-F4GIQ5-F1
#
_cell.length_a   1.000
_cell.length_b   1.000
_cell.length_c   1.000
_cell.angle_alpha   90.00
_cell.angle_beta   90.00
_cell.angle_gamma   90.00
#
_symmetry.space_group_name_H-M   'P 1'
#
loop_
_entity.id
_entity.type
_entity.pdbx_description
1 polymer ?
#
loop_
_entity_poly.entity_id
_entity_poly.type
_entity_poly.pdbx_seq_one_letter_code
_entity_poly.pdbx_strand_id
1 'polypeptide(L)' 'MAGNVSKNAKARTSLIMKSRWGGVIKMKSVFENGKLRHVAYCDKSGNTARKAKDLM' A
#
# COMPACT_ATOMS: atom_id res chain seq x y z
N MET A 1 -33.16 -4.92 3.78
CA MET A 1 -32.52 -6.22 4.10
C MET A 1 -31.06 -5.96 4.41
N ALA A 2 -30.73 -5.64 5.67
CA ALA A 2 -29.35 -5.57 6.14
C ALA A 2 -28.99 -6.97 6.66
N GLY A 3 -28.23 -7.74 5.88
CA GLY A 3 -27.78 -9.07 6.28
C GLY A 3 -26.97 -9.00 7.57
N ASN A 4 -27.04 -10.06 8.39
CA ASN A 4 -26.34 -10.22 9.66
C ASN A 4 -24.82 -9.99 9.51
N VAL A 5 -24.37 -8.73 9.62
CA VAL A 5 -22.96 -8.39 9.79
C VAL A 5 -22.58 -8.86 11.19
N SER A 6 -21.78 -9.92 11.29
CA SER A 6 -21.37 -10.48 12.58
C SER A 6 -20.74 -9.39 13.47
N LYS A 7 -20.94 -9.47 14.79
CA LYS A 7 -20.29 -8.55 15.77
C LYS A 7 -18.74 -8.60 15.73
N ASN A 8 -18.17 -9.60 15.04
CA ASN A 8 -16.75 -9.77 14.82
C ASN A 8 -16.24 -9.14 13.51
N ALA A 9 -17.13 -8.52 12.72
CA ALA A 9 -16.74 -7.77 11.53
C ALA A 9 -16.00 -6.50 11.97
N LYS A 10 -14.71 -6.64 12.25
CA LYS A 10 -13.82 -5.49 12.42
C LYS A 10 -13.78 -4.75 11.09
N ALA A 11 -14.26 -3.51 11.08
CA ALA A 11 -13.97 -2.59 10.00
C ALA A 11 -12.44 -2.60 9.83
N ARG A 12 -11.96 -3.10 8.69
CA ARG A 12 -10.52 -3.08 8.40
C ARG A 12 -10.14 -1.62 8.25
N THR A 13 -9.71 -0.97 9.33
CA THR A 13 -9.01 0.31 9.25
C THR A 13 -7.84 0.09 8.31
N SER A 14 -7.84 0.79 7.18
CA SER A 14 -6.75 0.76 6.23
C SER A 14 -5.49 1.23 6.95
N LEU A 15 -4.64 0.28 7.36
CA LEU A 15 -3.36 0.57 8.00
C LEU A 15 -2.53 1.36 6.99
N ILE A 16 -2.41 2.67 7.21
CA ILE A 16 -1.56 3.55 6.41
C ILE A 16 -0.12 3.11 6.64
N MET A 17 0.47 2.40 5.68
CA MET A 17 1.86 1.97 5.74
C MET A 17 2.76 3.21 5.67
N LYS A 18 3.50 3.45 6.76
CA LYS A 18 4.51 4.52 6.83
C LYS A 18 5.86 3.95 6.41
N SER A 19 6.62 4.75 5.68
CA SER A 19 8.01 4.45 5.35
C SER A 19 8.94 4.81 6.50
N ARG A 20 10.14 4.24 6.50
CA ARG A 20 11.24 4.61 7.41
C ARG A 20 11.52 6.11 7.41
N TRP A 21 11.25 6.76 6.29
CA TRP A 21 11.49 8.17 6.04
C TRP A 21 10.29 9.07 6.43
N GLY A 22 9.23 8.49 7.00
CA GLY A 22 8.05 9.20 7.49
C GLY A 22 7.05 9.59 6.41
N GLY A 23 7.14 9.02 5.21
CA GLY A 23 6.17 9.20 4.12
C GLY A 23 5.17 8.05 4.04
N VAL A 24 4.03 8.26 3.40
CA VAL A 24 3.07 7.18 3.13
C VAL A 24 3.59 6.33 1.97
N ILE A 25 3.58 5.00 2.14
CA ILE A 25 3.89 4.05 1.07
C ILE A 25 2.62 3.80 0.26
N LYS A 26 2.63 4.24 -0.99
CA LYS A 26 1.57 3.97 -1.97
C LYS A 26 2.01 2.83 -2.87
N MET A 27 1.14 1.87 -3.13
CA MET A 27 1.38 0.88 -4.18
C MET A 27 1.02 1.52 -5.52
N LYS A 28 1.95 1.50 -6.47
CA LYS A 28 1.77 1.98 -7.85
C LYS A 28 2.06 0.85 -8.83
N SER A 29 1.32 0.85 -9.94
CA SER A 29 1.61 -0.03 -11.08
C SER A 29 2.30 0.82 -12.15
N VAL A 30 3.56 0.50 -12.44
CA VAL A 30 4.35 1.15 -13.50
C VAL A 30 4.45 0.21 -14.68
N PHE A 31 4.18 0.72 -15.88
CA PHE A 31 4.42 0.02 -17.13
C PHE A 31 5.84 0.37 -17.61
N GLU A 32 6.74 -0.60 -17.59
CA GLU A 32 8.08 -0.46 -18.18
C GLU A 32 8.33 -1.63 -19.15
N ASN A 33 8.87 -1.33 -20.34
CA ASN A 33 9.22 -2.29 -21.38
C ASN A 33 8.10 -3.29 -21.71
N GLY A 34 6.86 -2.80 -21.82
CA GLY A 34 5.67 -3.62 -22.13
C GLY A 34 5.21 -4.54 -21.00
N LYS A 35 5.80 -4.45 -19.80
CA LYS A 35 5.45 -5.27 -18.64
C LYS A 35 4.92 -4.40 -17.51
N LEU A 36 3.79 -4.82 -16.94
CA LEU A 36 3.19 -4.18 -15.77
C LEU A 36 3.94 -4.64 -14.52
N ARG A 37 4.54 -3.69 -13.80
CA ARG A 37 5.25 -3.90 -12.54
C ARG A 37 4.54 -3.21 -11.40
N HIS A 38 4.22 -3.97 -10.36
CA HIS A 38 3.74 -3.40 -9.11
C HIS A 38 4.94 -3.02 -8.24
N VAL A 39 5.01 -1.76 -7.84
CA VAL A 39 6.06 -1.21 -6.98
C VAL A 39 5.44 -0.45 -5.83
N ALA A 40 6.10 -0.51 -4.69
CA ALA A 40 5.84 0.38 -3.57
C ALA A 40 6.59 1.70 -3.81
N TYR A 41 5.92 2.83 -3.60
CA TYR A 41 6.45 4.18 -3.78
C TYR A 41 6.28 4.98 -2.49
N CYS A 42 7.35 5.59 -1.99
CA CYS A 42 7.29 6.51 -0.87
C CYS A 42 7.02 7.94 -1.34
N ASP A 43 5.94 8.56 -0.85
CA ASP A 43 5.52 9.90 -1.26
C ASP A 43 6.54 11.00 -0.91
N LYS A 44 7.22 10.86 0.23
CA LYS A 44 8.13 11.88 0.77
C LYS A 44 9.55 11.80 0.21
N SER A 45 10.05 10.57 -0.02
CA SER A 45 11.43 10.34 -0.44
C SER A 45 11.56 10.03 -1.93
N GLY A 46 10.45 9.79 -2.64
CA GLY A 46 10.46 9.36 -4.04
C GLY A 46 11.01 7.95 -4.27
N ASN A 47 11.37 7.23 -3.20
CA ASN A 47 12.03 5.95 -3.29
C ASN A 47 11.05 4.85 -3.73
N THR A 48 11.48 4.03 -4.69
CA THR A 48 10.71 2.92 -5.25
C THR A 48 11.30 1.58 -4.81
N ALA A 49 10.46 0.64 -4.41
CA ALA A 49 10.89 -0.71 -4.08
C ALA A 49 9.89 -1.74 -4.59
N ARG A 50 10.33 -2.99 -4.74
CA ARG A 50 9.46 -4.09 -5.18
C ARG A 50 8.43 -4.47 -4.11
N LYS A 51 8.77 -4.35 -2.82
CA LYS A 51 7.89 -4.64 -1.69
C LYS A 51 7.83 -3.43 -0.76
N ALA A 52 6.69 -3.22 -0.10
CA ALA A 52 6.55 -2.15 0.89
C ALA A 52 7.48 -2.36 2.10
N LYS A 53 7.84 -3.61 2.43
CA LYS A 53 8.74 -3.94 3.54
C LYS A 53 10.14 -3.33 3.37
N ASP A 54 10.60 -3.15 2.13
CA ASP A 54 11.89 -2.51 1.85
C ASP A 54 11.87 -0.99 2.03
N LEU A 55 10.67 -0.38 2.09
CA LEU A 55 10.49 1.05 2.31
C LEU A 55 10.06 1.39 3.75
N MET A 56 9.69 0.39 4.56
CA MET A 56 9.28 0.55 5.96
C MET A 56 10.46 0.81 6.89
#